data_AF-R9K114-F1
#
_entry.id   AF-R9K114-F1
#
_cell.length_a   1.000
_cell.length_b   1.000
_cell.length_c   1.000
_cell.angle_alpha   90.00
_cell.angle_beta   90.00
_cell.angle_gamma   90.00
#
_symmetry.space_group_name_H-M   'P 1'
#
loop_
_entity.id
_entity.type
_entity.pdbx_description
1 polymer ?
#
loop_
_entity_poly.entity_id
_entity_poly.type
_entity_poly.pdbx_seq_one_letter_code
_entity_poly.pdbx_strand_id
1 'polypeptide(L)'
;MCGVGDKMRLEHQELEKIFCLKISAELSAFQYDMLQKERKEIYQAAYQIDSMINLYELLIERCRTMKEEVLIIAITVPELLHFLYERWLEYEDSHVEDIQDCMDRELEALKNIDKELKSLKHYYSEERMDEIA
;
A
#
# COMPACT_ATOMS: atom_id res chain seq x y z
N MET A 1 54.24 -4.90 18.25
CA MET A 1 53.17 -5.57 17.49
C MET A 1 51.85 -5.05 18.02
N CYS A 2 51.29 -3.98 17.42
CA CYS A 2 49.93 -3.56 17.74
C CYS A 2 48.97 -4.53 17.05
N GLY A 3 48.01 -5.06 17.80
CA GLY A 3 46.99 -5.96 17.30
C GLY A 3 46.23 -5.30 16.15
N VAL A 4 46.30 -5.93 14.98
CA VAL A 4 45.48 -5.61 13.83
C VAL A 4 44.07 -6.12 14.13
N GLY A 5 43.09 -5.22 14.14
CA GLY A 5 41.69 -5.56 13.96
C GLY A 5 40.82 -5.60 15.21
N ASP A 6 40.79 -4.51 16.00
CA ASP A 6 39.56 -4.21 16.73
C ASP A 6 38.59 -3.58 15.72
N LYS A 7 37.80 -4.44 15.07
CA LYS A 7 36.75 -4.02 14.14
C LYS A 7 35.73 -3.27 15.00
N MET A 8 35.72 -1.93 14.93
CA MET A 8 34.77 -1.07 15.65
C MET A 8 33.35 -1.64 15.44
N ARG A 9 32.86 -2.36 16.44
CA ARG A 9 31.54 -2.96 16.43
C ARG A 9 30.63 -1.96 17.13
N LEU A 10 29.84 -1.26 16.33
CA LEU A 10 28.84 -0.34 16.85
C LEU A 10 27.86 -1.10 17.72
N GLU A 11 27.53 -0.55 18.88
CA GLU A 11 26.51 -1.11 19.75
C GLU A 11 25.12 -0.92 19.13
N HIS A 12 24.17 -1.79 19.49
CA HIS A 12 22.79 -1.71 18.99
C HIS A 12 22.18 -0.29 19.13
N GLN A 13 22.40 0.38 20.26
CA GLN A 13 21.91 1.75 20.48
C GLN A 13 22.54 2.78 19.53
N GLU A 14 23.79 2.57 19.11
CA GLU A 14 24.44 3.44 18.13
C GLU A 14 23.88 3.20 16.73
N LEU A 15 23.66 1.92 16.38
CA LEU A 15 23.00 1.54 15.12
C LEU A 15 21.58 2.10 15.05
N GLU A 16 20.80 2.03 16.12
CA GLU A 16 19.46 2.64 16.20
C GLU A 16 19.53 4.14 15.93
N LYS A 17 20.45 4.86 16.58
CA LYS A 17 20.60 6.32 16.38
C LYS A 17 20.98 6.65 14.94
N ILE A 18 21.94 5.93 14.36
CA ILE A 18 22.36 6.13 12.97
C ILE A 18 21.20 5.87 12.02
N PHE A 19 20.46 4.77 12.24
CA PHE A 19 19.30 4.41 11.44
C PHE A 19 18.22 5.50 11.52
N CYS A 20 17.84 5.94 12.72
CA CYS A 20 16.87 7.01 12.93
C CYS A 20 17.29 8.30 12.22
N LEU A 21 18.54 8.73 12.40
CA LEU A 21 19.06 9.93 11.71
C LEU A 21 18.95 9.82 10.20
N LYS A 22 19.29 8.66 9.63
CA LYS A 22 19.18 8.40 8.20
C LYS A 22 17.73 8.52 7.71
N ILE A 23 16.80 7.79 8.30
CA ILE A 23 15.41 7.79 7.81
C ILE A 23 14.70 9.12 8.07
N SER A 24 15.04 9.83 9.14
CA SER A 24 14.57 11.21 9.36
C SER A 24 15.11 12.16 8.28
N ALA A 25 16.36 12.01 7.86
CA ALA A 25 16.93 12.80 6.78
C ALA A 25 16.27 12.50 5.43
N GLU A 26 16.01 11.22 5.12
CA GLU A 26 15.28 10.83 3.90
C GLU A 26 13.86 11.41 3.87
N LEU A 27 13.10 11.30 4.97
CA LEU A 27 11.76 11.88 5.03
C LEU A 27 11.81 13.41 4.89
N SER A 28 12.78 14.08 5.53
CA SER A 28 12.95 15.53 5.44
C SER A 28 13.27 15.98 4.00
N ALA A 29 14.13 15.23 3.30
CA ALA A 29 14.45 15.50 1.89
C ALA A 29 13.21 15.33 1.01
N PHE A 30 12.46 14.24 1.18
CA PHE A 30 11.20 14.02 0.47
C PHE A 30 10.19 15.15 0.73
N GLN A 31 10.01 15.56 1.99
CA GLN A 31 9.11 16.65 2.35
C GLN A 31 9.56 17.98 1.73
N TYR A 32 10.87 18.26 1.74
CA TYR A 32 11.43 19.43 1.09
C TYR A 32 11.08 19.48 -0.39
N ASP A 33 11.24 18.36 -1.10
CA ASP A 33 10.91 18.24 -2.52
C ASP A 33 9.40 18.41 -2.77
N MET A 34 8.54 17.84 -1.91
CA MET A 34 7.09 18.01 -2.00
C MET A 34 6.67 19.47 -1.80
N LEU A 35 7.34 20.21 -0.91
CA LEU A 35 7.05 21.63 -0.68
C LEU A 35 7.42 22.53 -1.85
N GLN A 36 8.28 22.07 -2.78
CA GLN A 36 8.59 22.81 -4.01
C GLN A 36 7.56 22.60 -5.12
N LYS A 37 6.60 21.69 -4.95
CA LYS A 37 5.61 21.32 -5.97
C LYS A 37 4.39 22.24 -5.95
N GLU A 38 3.74 22.34 -7.11
CA GLU A 38 2.45 23.04 -7.21
C GLU A 38 1.34 22.25 -6.49
N ARG A 39 0.27 22.95 -6.08
CA ARG A 39 -0.85 22.31 -5.36
C ARG A 39 -1.40 21.07 -6.06
N LYS A 40 -1.54 21.12 -7.39
CA LYS A 40 -2.05 19.99 -8.18
C LYS A 40 -1.16 18.75 -8.05
N GLU A 41 0.16 18.94 -8.11
CA GLU A 41 1.12 17.85 -7.99
C GLU A 41 1.13 17.28 -6.57
N ILE A 42 0.99 18.13 -5.54
CA ILE A 42 0.85 17.69 -4.15
C ILE A 42 -0.41 16.83 -3.97
N TYR A 43 -1.55 17.23 -4.56
CA TYR A 43 -2.76 16.41 -4.50
C TYR A 43 -2.60 15.05 -5.18
N GLN A 44 -1.87 15.00 -6.30
CA GLN A 44 -1.57 13.74 -6.99
C GLN A 44 -0.62 12.85 -6.16
N ALA A 45 0.28 13.47 -5.39
CA ALA A 45 1.21 12.78 -4.51
C ALA A 45 0.63 12.47 -3.12
N ALA A 46 -0.63 12.81 -2.82
CA ALA A 46 -1.19 12.72 -1.46
C ALA A 46 -1.07 11.31 -0.86
N TYR A 47 -1.34 10.27 -1.65
CA TYR A 47 -1.17 8.89 -1.24
C TYR A 47 0.29 8.54 -0.93
N GLN A 48 1.22 8.98 -1.78
CA GLN A 48 2.65 8.79 -1.55
C GLN A 48 3.10 9.51 -0.27
N ILE A 49 2.64 10.75 -0.06
CA ILE A 49 2.98 11.53 1.14
C ILE A 49 2.54 10.81 2.41
N ASP A 50 1.28 10.39 2.46
CA ASP A 50 0.73 9.65 3.61
C ASP A 50 1.50 8.34 3.85
N SER A 51 1.74 7.58 2.78
CA SER A 51 2.45 6.30 2.85
C SER A 51 3.90 6.45 3.32
N MET A 52 4.62 7.48 2.85
CA MET A 52 5.99 7.77 3.26
C MET A 52 6.08 8.14 4.75
N ILE A 53 5.10 8.90 5.26
CA ILE A 53 5.00 9.25 6.69
C ILE A 53 4.73 7.97 7.52
N ASN A 54 3.75 7.17 7.11
CA ASN A 54 3.39 5.93 7.81
C ASN A 54 4.56 4.93 7.85
N LEU A 55 5.29 4.77 6.74
CA LEU A 55 6.49 3.92 6.68
C LEU A 55 7.57 4.42 7.65
N TYR A 56 7.82 5.72 7.68
CA TYR A 56 8.78 6.32 8.61
C TYR A 56 8.40 6.06 10.07
N GLU A 57 7.14 6.32 10.45
CA GLU A 57 6.67 6.13 11.83
C GLU A 57 6.81 4.67 12.28
N LEU A 58 6.42 3.73 11.42
CA LEU A 58 6.57 2.29 11.68
C LEU A 58 8.03 1.89 11.86
N LEU A 59 8.94 2.40 11.02
CA LEU A 59 10.36 2.09 11.14
C LEU A 59 10.99 2.67 12.42
N ILE A 60 10.62 3.89 12.81
CA ILE A 60 11.05 4.51 14.07
C ILE A 60 10.59 3.68 15.27
N GLU A 61 9.35 3.20 15.27
CA GLU A 61 8.86 2.34 16.36
C GLU A 61 9.60 1.00 16.39
N ARG A 62 9.78 0.38 15.23
CA ARG A 62 10.31 -0.99 15.10
C ARG A 62 11.81 -1.08 15.34
N CYS A 63 12.59 -0.05 15.00
CA CYS A 63 14.05 -0.09 15.01
C CYS A 63 14.66 -0.51 16.35
N ARG A 64 14.01 -0.15 17.46
CA ARG A 64 14.37 -0.52 18.85
C ARG A 64 14.46 -2.02 19.08
N THR A 65 13.71 -2.80 18.29
CA THR A 65 13.62 -4.28 18.41
C THR A 65 14.26 -5.00 17.23
N MET A 66 14.73 -4.26 16.23
CA MET A 66 15.42 -4.85 15.08
C MET A 66 16.77 -5.41 15.52
N LYS A 67 17.15 -6.54 14.94
CA LYS A 67 18.49 -7.12 15.13
C LYS A 67 19.55 -6.19 14.52
N GLU A 68 20.75 -6.17 15.10
CA GLU A 68 21.89 -5.37 14.61
C GLU A 68 22.16 -5.60 13.12
N GLU A 69 22.11 -6.85 12.66
CA GLU A 69 22.30 -7.23 11.25
C GLU A 69 21.29 -6.57 10.30
N VAL A 70 20.03 -6.47 10.73
CA VAL A 70 18.97 -5.83 9.95
C VAL A 70 19.14 -4.32 9.95
N LEU A 71 19.48 -3.72 11.09
CA LEU A 71 19.78 -2.28 11.18
C LEU A 71 20.95 -1.91 10.27
N ILE A 72 22.03 -2.68 10.27
CA ILE A 72 23.18 -2.45 9.40
C ILE A 72 22.76 -2.49 7.93
N ILE A 73 22.02 -3.52 7.51
CA ILE A 73 21.53 -3.60 6.13
C ILE A 73 20.67 -2.38 5.80
N ALA A 74 19.69 -2.05 6.64
CA ALA A 74 18.78 -0.93 6.43
C ALA A 74 19.49 0.44 6.39
N ILE A 75 20.56 0.62 7.18
CA ILE A 75 21.43 1.80 7.12
C ILE A 75 22.15 1.89 5.78
N THR A 76 22.54 0.77 5.19
CA THR A 76 23.30 0.75 3.93
C THR A 76 22.45 0.91 2.67
N VAL A 77 21.13 0.65 2.75
CA VAL A 77 20.23 0.84 1.61
C VAL A 77 19.98 2.34 1.38
N PRO A 78 20.35 2.90 0.23
CA PRO A 78 20.04 4.30 -0.10
C PRO A 78 18.53 4.47 -0.31
N GLU A 79 18.01 5.65 0.09
CA GLU A 79 16.60 6.02 -0.11
C GLU A 79 15.62 4.93 0.37
N LEU A 80 15.87 4.40 1.56
CA LEU A 80 15.16 3.24 2.11
C LEU A 80 13.65 3.47 2.17
N LEU A 81 13.20 4.66 2.56
CA LEU A 81 11.76 4.97 2.60
C LEU A 81 11.11 4.86 1.21
N HIS A 82 11.77 5.39 0.18
CA HIS A 82 11.28 5.31 -1.19
C HIS A 82 11.30 3.86 -1.70
N PHE A 83 12.40 3.15 -1.46
CA PHE A 83 12.53 1.73 -1.79
C PHE A 83 11.39 0.90 -1.17
N LEU A 84 11.07 1.11 0.10
CA LEU A 84 10.00 0.38 0.78
C LEU A 84 8.61 0.76 0.25
N TYR A 85 8.41 2.03 -0.09
CA TYR A 85 7.17 2.49 -0.72
C TYR A 85 6.93 1.81 -2.07
N GLU A 86 7.91 1.81 -2.97
CA GLU A 86 7.81 1.11 -4.26
C GLU A 86 7.56 -0.38 -4.06
N ARG A 87 8.31 -1.00 -3.14
CA ARG A 87 8.09 -2.42 -2.80
C ARG A 87 6.70 -2.70 -2.28
N TRP A 88 6.12 -1.78 -1.53
CA TRP A 88 4.77 -1.90 -0.97
C TRP A 88 3.70 -1.76 -2.06
N LEU A 89 3.86 -0.86 -3.02
CA LEU A 89 2.95 -0.73 -4.16
C LEU A 89 2.87 -2.01 -5.02
N GLU A 90 3.91 -2.83 -5.00
CA GLU A 90 3.92 -4.13 -5.68
C GLU A 90 3.21 -5.25 -4.90
N TYR A 91 2.80 -5.03 -3.63
CA TYR A 91 2.02 -6.04 -2.93
C TYR A 91 0.64 -6.13 -3.55
N GLU A 92 0.28 -7.33 -3.98
CA GLU A 92 -1.03 -7.64 -4.53
C GLU A 92 -2.09 -7.43 -3.44
N ASP A 93 -2.94 -6.42 -3.61
CA ASP A 93 -4.04 -6.14 -2.70
C ASP A 93 -5.24 -7.00 -3.09
N SER A 94 -5.51 -8.04 -2.29
CA SER A 94 -6.67 -8.92 -2.49
C SER A 94 -7.99 -8.15 -2.47
N HIS A 95 -8.02 -6.94 -1.91
CA HIS A 95 -9.21 -6.10 -1.89
C HIS A 95 -9.71 -5.72 -3.29
N VAL A 96 -8.81 -5.54 -4.27
CA VAL A 96 -9.23 -5.24 -5.65
C VAL A 96 -9.91 -6.46 -6.27
N GLU A 97 -9.34 -7.65 -6.04
CA GLU A 97 -9.93 -8.92 -6.47
C GLU A 97 -11.28 -9.16 -5.78
N ASP A 98 -11.37 -8.91 -4.46
CA ASP A 98 -12.59 -9.05 -3.68
C ASP A 98 -13.72 -8.12 -4.18
N ILE A 99 -13.38 -6.87 -4.52
CA ILE A 99 -14.34 -5.93 -5.13
C ILE A 99 -14.78 -6.44 -6.50
N GLN A 100 -13.84 -6.89 -7.33
CA GLN A 100 -14.14 -7.37 -8.67
C GLN A 100 -15.08 -8.58 -8.63
N ASP A 101 -14.77 -9.55 -7.77
CA ASP A 101 -15.60 -10.73 -7.53
C ASP A 101 -16.99 -10.38 -6.99
N CYS A 102 -17.09 -9.35 -6.14
CA CYS A 102 -18.37 -8.84 -5.65
C CYS A 102 -19.18 -8.23 -6.80
N MET A 103 -18.57 -7.35 -7.59
CA MET A 103 -19.22 -6.70 -8.73
C MET A 103 -19.71 -7.71 -9.76
N ASP A 104 -18.90 -8.69 -10.11
CA ASP A 104 -19.26 -9.71 -11.09
C ASP A 104 -20.47 -10.55 -10.62
N ARG A 105 -20.51 -10.90 -9.33
CA ARG A 105 -21.65 -11.60 -8.71
C ARG A 105 -22.93 -10.77 -8.76
N GLU A 106 -22.87 -9.50 -8.40
CA GLU A 106 -24.04 -8.62 -8.39
C GLU A 106 -24.56 -8.36 -9.82
N LEU A 107 -23.66 -8.17 -10.78
CA LEU A 107 -24.04 -7.99 -12.20
C LEU A 107 -24.71 -9.24 -12.76
N GLU A 108 -24.26 -10.43 -12.39
CA GLU A 108 -24.89 -11.68 -12.82
C GLU A 108 -26.26 -11.87 -12.15
N ALA A 109 -26.40 -11.52 -10.87
CA ALA A 109 -27.69 -11.52 -10.18
C ALA A 109 -28.71 -10.61 -10.87
N LEU A 110 -28.29 -9.39 -11.27
CA LEU A 110 -29.15 -8.46 -12.01
C LEU A 110 -29.61 -9.01 -13.37
N LYS A 111 -28.74 -9.69 -14.12
CA LYS A 111 -29.13 -10.35 -15.38
C LYS A 111 -30.16 -11.45 -15.17
N ASN A 112 -30.02 -12.22 -14.10
CA ASN A 112 -30.96 -13.29 -13.77
C ASN A 112 -32.33 -12.72 -13.42
N ILE A 113 -32.38 -11.64 -12.63
CA ILE A 113 -33.63 -10.92 -12.32
C ILE A 113 -34.30 -10.39 -13.60
N ASP A 114 -33.54 -9.77 -14.51
CA ASP A 114 -34.08 -9.29 -15.80
C ASP A 114 -34.67 -10.44 -16.64
N LYS A 115 -34.01 -11.60 -16.66
CA LYS A 115 -34.49 -12.80 -17.36
C LYS A 115 -35.80 -13.31 -16.77
N GLU A 116 -35.90 -13.41 -15.44
CA GLU A 116 -37.12 -13.82 -14.75
C GLU A 116 -38.27 -12.85 -15.00
N LEU A 117 -38.01 -11.54 -14.95
CA LEU A 117 -39.02 -10.51 -15.25
C LEU A 117 -39.53 -10.60 -16.69
N LYS A 118 -38.64 -10.91 -17.66
CA LYS A 118 -39.03 -11.14 -19.06
C LYS A 118 -39.88 -12.39 -19.21
N SER A 119 -39.51 -13.50 -18.56
CA SER A 119 -40.28 -14.73 -18.56
C SER A 119 -41.67 -14.55 -17.94
N LEU A 120 -41.76 -13.86 -16.80
CA LEU A 120 -43.05 -13.54 -16.16
C LEU A 120 -43.93 -12.66 -17.05
N LYS A 121 -43.36 -11.61 -17.65
CA LYS A 121 -44.10 -10.76 -18.61
C LYS A 121 -44.65 -11.56 -19.79
N HIS A 122 -43.86 -12.50 -20.32
CA HIS A 122 -44.28 -13.34 -21.42
C HIS A 122 -45.45 -14.27 -21.00
N TYR A 123 -45.32 -14.96 -19.87
CA TYR A 123 -46.37 -15.82 -19.30
C TYR A 123 -47.71 -15.08 -19.14
N TYR A 124 -47.71 -13.92 -18.49
CA TYR A 124 -48.93 -13.13 -18.30
C TYR A 124 -49.47 -12.50 -19.60
N SER A 125 -48.64 -12.37 -20.65
CA SER A 125 -49.10 -11.91 -21.96
C SER A 125 -49.74 -13.03 -22.79
N GLU A 126 -49.33 -14.28 -22.60
CA GLU A 126 -49.90 -15.46 -23.29
C GLU A 126 -51.20 -15.93 -22.62
N GLU A 127 -51.27 -16.05 -21.29
CA GLU A 127 -52.51 -16.45 -20.60
C GLU A 127 -53.68 -15.49 -20.84
N ARG A 128 -53.40 -14.19 -20.98
CA ARG A 128 -54.42 -13.19 -21.34
C ARG A 128 -55.02 -13.37 -22.73
N MET A 129 -54.34 -14.08 -23.64
CA MET A 129 -54.85 -14.39 -24.97
C MET A 129 -55.73 -15.65 -24.94
N ASP A 130 -55.41 -16.61 -24.07
CA ASP A 130 -56.17 -17.87 -23.92
C ASP A 130 -57.49 -17.69 -23.15
N GLU A 131 -57.60 -16.69 -22.26
CA GLU A 131 -58.87 -16.36 -21.58
C GLU A 131 -59.89 -15.63 -22.47
N ILE A 132 -59.49 -15.16 -23.67
CA ILE A 132 -60.34 -14.37 -24.59
C ILE A 132 -60.80 -15.20 -25.81
N ALA A 133 -60.27 -16.42 -26.01
CA ALA A 133 -60.62 -17.34 -27.11
C ALA A 133 -61.77 -18.30 -26.74
#